data_AF-A0AAV8DSS3-F1
#
_entry.id   AF-A0AAV8DSS3-F1
#
_cell.length_a   1.000
_cell.length_b   1.000
_cell.length_c   1.000
_cell.angle_alpha   90.00
_cell.angle_beta   90.00
_cell.angle_gamma   90.00
#
_symmetry.space_group_name_H-M   'P 1'
#
loop_
_entity.id
_entity.type
_entity.pdbx_description
1 polymer ?
#
loop_
_entity_poly.entity_id
_entity_poly.type
_entity_poly.pdbx_seq_one_letter_code
_entity_poly.pdbx_strand_id
1 'polypeptide(L)'
;MNEAMVDASGSMAGTGTGTGAAAAATGCTATGESCRTREAWPLHHVKHQGGYLRLCTACVLKYHPSLFCSLCLDLIDPSPNPPNHPIIHCSSCHNVCHASCLPPSSSSDFFLCPSCSSSATASAAAAAAADSLAPSNSSSRRRTLDLPYARSLLCAARLSAQSMTRAAAAARADADRKAKEAAAARKRAREMLERVAAVAKSFRDKDKDKDHKDQDPREKKDPSEVRGKAKWGLGVPVGPGGRERDKWMRLYEMPTPFHNSDKPLPGSLPKPPAAKFEQDDAKDTVARKPSAVLPSSGTKGTPSS
;
A
#
# COMPACT_ATOMS: atom_id res chain seq x y z
N MET A 1 1.33 4.20 -47.05
CA MET A 1 2.79 4.14 -46.88
C MET A 1 3.08 4.86 -45.56
N ASN A 2 2.77 4.22 -44.43
CA ASN A 2 3.65 3.32 -43.64
C ASN A 2 4.87 4.15 -43.15
N GLU A 3 5.15 4.37 -41.86
CA GLU A 3 4.99 3.52 -40.68
C GLU A 3 4.83 4.33 -39.38
N ALA A 4 4.04 3.79 -38.46
CA ALA A 4 4.02 4.15 -37.05
C ALA A 4 4.85 3.10 -36.29
N MET A 5 6.02 3.50 -35.81
CA MET A 5 6.90 2.67 -34.99
C MET A 5 6.58 2.98 -33.52
N VAL A 6 5.88 2.05 -32.87
CA VAL A 6 5.50 2.14 -31.46
C VAL A 6 6.43 1.22 -30.69
N ASP A 7 7.41 1.79 -30.01
CA ASP A 7 8.34 1.04 -29.16
C ASP A 7 7.64 0.60 -27.87
N ALA A 8 7.11 -0.61 -27.90
CA ALA A 8 6.63 -1.33 -26.72
C ALA A 8 7.81 -1.98 -25.98
N SER A 9 8.54 -1.18 -25.21
CA SER A 9 9.52 -1.70 -24.24
C SER A 9 8.79 -2.27 -23.01
N GLY A 10 8.40 -3.53 -23.09
CA GLY A 10 7.87 -4.31 -21.98
C GLY A 10 8.95 -4.63 -20.95
N SER A 11 9.13 -3.73 -19.97
CA SER A 11 9.95 -4.00 -18.78
C SER A 11 9.22 -5.00 -17.87
N MET A 12 9.62 -6.27 -17.96
CA MET A 12 9.16 -7.32 -17.05
C MET A 12 9.90 -7.18 -15.72
N ALA A 13 9.39 -6.33 -14.83
CA ALA A 13 9.85 -6.29 -13.45
C ALA A 13 9.46 -7.61 -12.76
N GLY A 14 10.46 -8.48 -12.57
CA GLY A 14 10.35 -9.75 -11.89
C GLY A 14 9.70 -9.59 -10.52
N THR A 15 8.60 -10.33 -10.31
CA THR A 15 8.01 -10.53 -8.99
C THR A 15 8.88 -11.54 -8.25
N GLY A 16 9.92 -11.02 -7.58
CA GLY A 16 10.64 -11.75 -6.55
C GLY A 16 9.68 -12.05 -5.39
N THR A 17 9.02 -13.19 -5.45
CA THR A 17 8.40 -13.84 -4.30
C THR A 17 9.52 -14.42 -3.46
N GLY A 18 10.14 -13.58 -2.64
CA GLY A 18 11.05 -14.01 -1.59
C GLY A 18 10.25 -14.70 -0.50
N THR A 19 10.15 -16.02 -0.60
CA THR A 19 9.69 -16.91 0.46
C THR A 19 10.59 -16.74 1.68
N GLY A 20 9.96 -16.73 2.85
CA GLY A 20 10.59 -16.43 4.12
C GLY A 20 11.72 -17.39 4.48
N ALA A 21 12.91 -16.82 4.67
CA ALA A 21 13.80 -17.25 5.73
C ALA A 21 13.74 -16.18 6.81
N ALA A 22 12.78 -16.31 7.72
CA ALA A 22 12.76 -15.54 8.96
C ALA A 22 13.88 -16.07 9.87
N ALA A 23 15.14 -15.74 9.53
CA ALA A 23 16.19 -15.73 10.51
C ALA A 23 15.76 -14.70 11.56
N ALA A 24 15.47 -15.18 12.77
CA ALA A 24 15.16 -14.36 13.92
C ALA A 24 16.39 -13.51 14.27
N ALA A 25 16.61 -12.44 13.53
CA ALA A 25 17.50 -11.38 13.94
C ALA A 25 16.84 -10.73 15.16
N THR A 26 17.29 -11.11 16.36
CA THR A 26 16.82 -10.61 17.66
C THR A 26 17.27 -9.16 17.93
N GLY A 27 17.70 -8.43 16.90
CA GLY A 27 18.32 -7.12 17.01
C GLY A 27 17.66 -6.06 16.15
N CYS A 28 18.02 -4.81 16.43
CA CYS A 28 17.70 -3.66 15.59
C CYS A 28 18.35 -3.84 14.21
N THR A 29 17.56 -3.82 13.13
CA THR A 29 18.02 -4.03 11.75
C THR A 29 18.38 -2.72 11.05
N ALA A 30 18.75 -1.67 11.79
CA ALA A 30 19.16 -0.40 11.20
C ALA A 30 20.41 -0.62 10.33
N THR A 31 20.30 -0.38 9.03
CA THR A 31 21.36 -0.57 8.03
C THR A 31 22.41 0.54 8.03
N GLY A 32 22.26 1.56 8.86
CA GLY A 32 23.24 2.63 9.07
C GLY A 32 24.03 2.43 10.37
N GLU A 33 25.29 2.80 10.35
CA GLU A 33 26.26 2.56 11.43
C GLU A 33 25.69 2.77 12.84
N SER A 34 25.84 1.73 13.67
CA SER A 34 25.97 1.76 15.14
C SER A 34 24.75 1.66 16.06
N CYS A 35 23.65 0.97 15.71
CA CYS A 35 22.81 0.43 16.79
C CYS A 35 23.51 -0.78 17.43
N ARG A 36 24.33 -0.56 18.47
CA ARG A 36 25.08 -1.63 19.17
C ARG A 36 24.24 -2.43 20.18
N THR A 37 22.98 -2.03 20.38
CA THR A 37 22.06 -2.69 21.32
C THR A 37 21.66 -4.07 20.79
N ARG A 38 22.35 -5.11 21.28
CA ARG A 38 22.09 -6.52 20.92
C ARG A 38 20.75 -7.04 21.46
N GLU A 39 20.24 -6.43 22.53
CA GLU A 39 18.98 -6.80 23.20
C GLU A 39 18.10 -5.56 23.39
N ALA A 40 17.90 -4.79 22.32
CA ALA A 40 17.01 -3.63 22.38
C ALA A 40 15.56 -4.10 22.51
N TRP A 41 15.00 -4.06 23.72
CA TRP A 41 13.57 -4.22 23.94
C TRP A 41 12.97 -2.90 24.47
N PRO A 42 11.85 -2.42 23.91
CA PRO A 42 11.06 -3.00 22.82
C PRO A 42 11.56 -2.62 21.41
N LEU A 43 11.32 -3.53 20.45
CA LEU A 43 11.52 -3.28 19.01
C LEU A 43 10.21 -2.85 18.37
N HIS A 44 10.30 -1.89 17.46
CA HIS A 44 9.20 -1.36 16.68
C HIS A 44 9.33 -1.70 15.20
N HIS A 45 8.21 -1.88 14.51
CA HIS A 45 8.19 -2.16 13.07
C HIS A 45 7.94 -0.87 12.29
N VAL A 46 8.81 -0.58 11.34
CA VAL A 46 8.75 0.64 10.51
C VAL A 46 8.94 0.25 9.05
N LYS A 47 8.12 0.78 8.15
CA LYS A 47 8.34 0.65 6.70
C LYS A 47 9.22 1.78 6.19
N HIS A 48 10.26 1.44 5.43
CA HIS A 48 11.11 2.41 4.76
C HIS A 48 11.67 1.89 3.43
N GLN A 49 11.70 2.75 2.40
CA GLN A 49 12.28 2.47 1.08
C GLN A 49 11.94 1.07 0.52
N GLY A 50 10.70 0.62 0.72
CA GLY A 50 10.22 -0.68 0.22
C GLY A 50 10.47 -1.89 1.15
N GLY A 51 11.26 -1.74 2.21
CA GLY A 51 11.49 -2.77 3.23
C GLY A 51 10.74 -2.53 4.55
N TYR A 52 10.71 -3.56 5.39
CA TYR A 52 10.26 -3.47 6.79
C TYR A 52 11.49 -3.61 7.69
N LEU A 53 11.69 -2.63 8.56
CA LEU A 53 12.79 -2.58 9.52
C LEU A 53 12.25 -2.82 10.93
N ARG A 54 13.05 -3.50 11.75
CA ARG A 54 12.82 -3.62 13.20
C ARG A 54 13.79 -2.69 13.90
N LEU A 55 13.28 -1.62 14.48
CA LEU A 55 14.09 -0.55 15.06
C LEU A 55 13.84 -0.47 16.57
N CYS A 56 14.89 -0.21 17.37
CA CYS A 56 14.70 0.15 18.78
C CYS A 56 14.10 1.57 18.90
N THR A 57 13.59 1.93 20.08
CA THR A 57 13.03 3.27 20.35
C THR A 57 13.93 4.41 19.88
N ALA A 58 15.23 4.36 20.21
CA ALA A 58 16.19 5.39 19.81
C ALA A 58 16.38 5.46 18.29
N CYS A 59 16.42 4.31 17.61
CA CYS A 59 16.54 4.26 16.16
C CYS A 59 15.28 4.81 15.46
N VAL A 60 14.08 4.52 15.97
CA VAL A 60 12.85 5.09 15.41
C VAL A 60 12.87 6.61 15.46
N LEU A 61 13.27 7.19 16.60
CA LEU A 61 13.34 8.64 16.77
C LEU A 61 14.42 9.27 15.88
N LYS A 62 15.61 8.66 15.79
CA LYS A 62 16.70 9.13 14.90
C LYS A 62 16.30 9.09 13.42
N TYR A 63 15.44 8.15 13.04
CA TYR A 63 15.02 7.96 11.66
C TYR A 63 13.93 8.93 11.20
N HIS A 64 13.19 9.50 12.15
CA HIS A 64 12.05 10.37 11.90
C HIS A 64 12.18 11.72 12.64
N PRO A 65 13.29 12.47 12.49
CA PRO A 65 13.59 13.65 13.30
C PRO A 65 12.59 14.80 13.11
N SER A 66 11.87 14.82 11.98
CA SER A 66 10.90 15.86 11.64
C SER A 66 9.45 15.52 11.97
N LEU A 67 9.16 14.31 12.50
CA LEU A 67 7.78 13.86 12.76
C LEU A 67 7.34 14.02 14.22
N PHE A 68 8.20 14.54 15.09
CA PHE A 68 7.88 14.76 16.49
C PHE A 68 8.63 15.98 17.04
N CYS A 69 8.05 16.60 18.06
CA CYS A 69 8.71 17.69 18.78
C CYS A 69 9.82 17.12 19.67
N SER A 70 11.06 17.57 19.47
CA SER A 70 12.24 17.15 20.25
C SER A 70 12.20 17.52 21.74
N LEU A 71 11.29 18.41 22.16
CA LEU A 71 11.13 18.85 23.56
C LEU A 71 10.03 18.06 24.29
N CYS A 72 8.82 17.99 23.74
CA CYS A 72 7.69 17.29 24.39
C CYS A 72 7.49 15.84 23.94
N LEU A 73 8.14 15.43 22.84
CA LEU A 73 8.01 14.12 22.19
C LEU A 73 6.60 13.81 21.65
N ASP A 74 5.76 14.83 21.46
CA ASP A 74 4.50 14.68 20.75
C ASP A 74 4.70 14.65 19.25
N LEU A 75 3.84 13.90 18.55
CA LEU A 75 3.90 13.79 17.10
C LEU A 75 3.38 15.07 16.45
N ILE A 76 4.08 15.47 15.41
CA ILE A 76 3.67 16.55 14.54
C ILE A 76 2.86 15.91 13.42
N ASP A 77 1.56 16.15 13.42
CA ASP A 77 0.67 15.66 12.36
C ASP A 77 0.93 16.48 11.08
N PRO A 78 1.35 15.85 9.96
CA PRO A 78 1.48 16.54 8.67
C PRO A 78 0.13 16.81 7.99
N SER A 79 -0.99 16.77 8.73
CA SER A 79 -2.32 17.03 8.20
C SER A 79 -2.36 18.40 7.47
N PRO A 80 -3.02 18.49 6.31
CA PRO A 80 -3.07 19.71 5.49
C PRO A 80 -3.96 20.83 6.08
N ASN A 81 -4.60 20.60 7.23
CA ASN A 81 -5.29 21.65 7.98
C ASN A 81 -4.24 22.44 8.79
N PRO A 82 -4.33 23.77 8.93
CA PRO A 82 -3.21 24.56 9.42
C PRO A 82 -2.75 23.99 10.76
N PRO A 83 -1.45 23.70 10.92
CA PRO A 83 -0.93 23.09 12.13
C PRO A 83 -1.31 23.98 13.30
N ASN A 84 -2.01 23.41 14.29
CA ASN A 84 -2.50 24.16 15.45
C ASN A 84 -1.36 24.85 16.23
N HIS A 85 -0.10 24.46 15.98
CA HIS A 85 1.08 25.04 16.60
C HIS A 85 2.17 25.32 15.56
N PRO A 86 2.75 26.53 15.53
CA PRO A 86 3.90 26.81 14.67
C PRO A 86 5.08 25.91 15.04
N ILE A 87 5.78 25.42 14.02
CA ILE A 87 6.92 24.50 14.16
C ILE A 87 8.20 25.28 13.89
N ILE A 88 9.22 25.04 14.71
CA ILE A 88 10.54 25.64 14.58
C ILE A 88 11.57 24.54 14.33
N HIS A 89 12.48 24.80 13.40
CA HIS A 89 13.55 23.88 13.02
C HIS A 89 14.83 24.20 13.78
N CYS A 90 15.57 23.17 14.17
CA CYS A 90 16.89 23.34 14.75
C CYS A 90 17.86 23.91 13.71
N SER A 91 18.67 24.91 14.07
CA SER A 91 19.60 25.55 13.13
C SER A 91 20.75 24.62 12.68
N SER A 92 21.12 23.63 13.49
CA SER A 92 22.21 22.68 13.19
C SER A 92 21.78 21.30 12.66
N CYS A 93 20.51 20.92 12.75
CA CYS A 93 20.06 19.57 12.36
C CYS A 93 18.59 19.54 11.96
N HIS A 94 18.11 18.37 11.51
CA HIS A 94 16.73 18.20 11.02
C HIS A 94 15.68 17.98 12.13
N ASN A 95 16.02 18.22 13.40
CA ASN A 95 15.06 18.14 14.50
C ASN A 95 14.13 19.35 14.51
N VAL A 96 12.91 19.13 14.99
CA VAL A 96 11.86 20.16 15.07
C VAL A 96 11.31 20.28 16.48
N CYS A 97 10.65 21.40 16.79
CA CYS A 97 9.90 21.60 18.03
C CYS A 97 8.66 22.47 17.79
N HIS A 98 7.67 22.37 18.67
CA HIS A 98 6.59 23.35 18.71
C HIS A 98 7.13 24.67 19.26
N ALA A 99 6.72 25.79 18.67
CA ALA A 99 7.08 27.12 19.19
C ALA A 99 6.57 27.33 20.61
N SER A 100 5.42 26.74 20.97
CA SER A 100 4.88 26.75 22.33
C SER A 100 5.70 25.93 23.33
N CYS A 101 6.56 25.01 22.87
CA CYS A 101 7.48 24.28 23.73
C CYS A 101 8.77 25.06 24.00
N LEU A 102 9.03 26.17 23.28
CA LEU A 102 10.19 27.01 23.56
C LEU A 102 9.91 27.91 24.77
N PRO A 103 10.90 28.09 25.66
CA PRO A 103 10.77 29.07 26.72
C PRO A 103 10.67 30.48 26.11
N PRO A 104 9.85 31.37 26.69
CA PRO A 104 9.58 32.71 26.15
C PRO A 104 10.82 33.61 26.10
N SER A 105 11.90 33.25 26.80
CA SER A 105 13.19 33.94 26.81
C SER A 105 14.09 33.57 25.62
N SER A 106 13.76 32.53 24.87
CA SER A 106 14.50 32.16 23.68
C SER A 106 13.90 32.86 22.47
N SER A 107 14.64 33.82 21.90
CA SER A 107 14.27 34.39 20.60
C SER A 107 14.13 33.25 19.58
N SER A 108 13.04 33.27 18.80
CA SER A 108 12.70 32.26 17.79
C SER A 108 13.76 32.06 16.72
N ASP A 109 14.73 32.96 16.66
CA ASP A 109 15.67 33.10 15.55
C ASP A 109 16.78 32.04 15.59
N PHE A 110 17.09 31.47 16.76
CA PHE A 110 18.15 30.47 16.92
C PHE A 110 17.77 29.35 17.88
N PHE A 111 16.90 28.44 17.42
CA PHE A 111 16.64 27.20 18.17
C PHE A 111 17.75 26.16 17.94
N LEU A 112 18.33 25.68 19.04
CA LEU A 112 19.18 24.49 19.07
C LEU A 112 18.46 23.39 19.85
N CYS A 113 18.25 22.24 19.21
CA CYS A 113 17.64 21.10 19.89
C CYS A 113 18.56 20.56 21.01
N PRO A 114 18.02 19.82 22.00
CA PRO A 114 18.81 19.28 23.11
C PRO A 114 20.03 18.46 22.66
N SER A 115 19.91 17.75 21.54
CA SER A 115 21.01 16.95 20.96
C SER A 115 22.16 17.82 20.41
N CYS A 116 21.85 19.02 19.90
CA CYS A 116 22.84 19.95 19.37
C CYS A 116 23.37 20.90 20.46
N SER A 117 22.54 21.28 21.42
CA SER A 117 22.93 22.15 22.54
C SER A 117 23.98 21.48 23.45
N SER A 118 23.87 20.17 23.70
CA SER A 118 24.85 19.43 24.52
C SER A 118 26.23 19.26 23.84
N SER A 119 26.31 19.46 22.53
CA SER A 119 27.58 19.39 21.78
C SER A 119 28.51 20.57 22.08
N ALA A 120 28.01 21.66 22.68
CA ALA A 120 28.83 22.82 22.98
C ALA A 120 29.63 22.69 24.30
N THR A 121 29.20 21.83 25.25
CA THR A 121 29.87 21.72 26.57
C THR A 121 29.88 20.34 27.26
N ALA A 122 29.30 19.25 26.74
CA ALA A 122 29.27 17.97 27.48
C ALA A 122 29.30 16.70 26.61
N SER A 123 30.51 16.24 26.28
CA SER A 123 30.80 14.97 25.59
C SER A 123 30.77 13.72 26.50
N ALA A 124 30.10 13.75 27.65
CA ALA A 124 30.09 12.62 28.59
C ALA A 124 28.71 12.15 29.11
N ALA A 125 27.67 13.00 29.10
CA ALA A 125 26.39 12.66 29.75
C ALA A 125 25.33 12.04 28.82
N ALA A 126 25.32 12.36 27.52
CA ALA A 126 24.30 11.86 26.58
C ALA A 126 24.53 10.39 26.16
N ALA A 127 25.79 9.93 26.12
CA ALA A 127 26.10 8.52 25.88
C ALA A 127 25.68 7.64 27.07
N ALA A 128 25.81 8.13 28.31
CA ALA A 128 25.37 7.43 29.51
C ALA A 128 23.85 7.25 29.58
N ALA A 129 23.06 8.18 29.01
CA ALA A 129 21.60 8.05 28.91
C ALA A 129 21.14 7.04 27.84
N ALA A 130 21.94 6.81 26.79
CA ALA A 130 21.68 5.78 25.79
C ALA A 130 22.11 4.38 26.27
N ASP A 131 23.21 4.27 27.02
CA ASP A 131 23.65 3.01 27.62
C ASP A 131 22.88 2.64 28.91
N SER A 132 22.28 3.61 29.62
CA SER A 132 21.36 3.35 30.75
C SER A 132 19.97 2.88 30.32
N LEU A 133 19.71 2.73 29.02
CA LEU A 133 18.51 2.07 28.51
C LEU A 133 18.61 0.53 28.56
N ALA A 134 19.77 -0.02 28.91
CA ALA A 134 19.91 -1.43 29.21
C ALA A 134 19.27 -1.72 30.59
N PRO A 135 18.18 -2.52 30.67
CA PRO A 135 17.56 -2.83 31.94
C PRO A 135 18.52 -3.67 32.77
N SER A 136 19.12 -3.07 33.80
CA SER A 136 19.92 -3.79 34.79
C SER A 136 19.09 -4.94 35.37
N ASN A 137 19.62 -6.16 35.21
CA ASN A 137 19.01 -7.44 35.54
C ASN A 137 18.92 -7.66 37.07
N SER A 138 18.28 -6.74 37.78
CA SER A 138 17.93 -6.93 39.19
C SER A 138 16.49 -7.39 39.30
N SER A 139 16.31 -8.51 39.98
CA SER A 139 15.12 -9.36 40.05
C SER A 139 13.93 -8.74 40.82
N SER A 140 13.78 -7.42 40.84
CA SER A 140 12.75 -6.72 41.62
C SER A 140 11.52 -6.38 40.79
N ARG A 141 10.36 -6.83 41.27
CA ARG A 141 9.12 -7.09 40.52
C ARG A 141 8.28 -5.84 40.19
N ARG A 142 8.86 -4.64 40.19
CA ARG A 142 8.22 -3.37 39.75
C ARG A 142 9.27 -2.41 39.21
N ARG A 143 9.57 -2.49 37.91
CA ARG A 143 10.37 -1.47 37.23
C ARG A 143 9.50 -0.23 37.03
N THR A 144 9.71 0.81 37.82
CA THR A 144 9.13 2.13 37.55
C THR A 144 9.83 2.69 36.32
N LEU A 145 9.08 2.95 35.24
CA LEU A 145 9.61 3.59 34.05
C LEU A 145 9.72 5.09 34.30
N ASP A 146 10.88 5.67 34.00
CA ASP A 146 11.05 7.12 34.05
C ASP A 146 10.10 7.78 33.06
N LEU A 147 9.46 8.88 33.49
CA LEU A 147 8.55 9.66 32.66
C LEU A 147 9.14 10.05 31.29
N PRO A 148 10.39 10.57 31.17
CA PRO A 148 10.97 10.88 29.86
C PRO A 148 11.14 9.65 28.97
N TYR A 149 11.50 8.50 29.54
CA TYR A 149 11.62 7.25 28.81
C TYR A 149 10.26 6.72 28.36
N ALA A 150 9.24 6.81 29.20
CA ALA A 150 7.87 6.45 28.84
C ALA A 150 7.35 7.30 27.66
N ARG A 151 7.67 8.61 27.63
CA ARG A 151 7.31 9.50 26.52
C ARG A 151 8.04 9.13 25.23
N SER A 152 9.34 8.85 25.28
CA SER A 152 10.10 8.44 24.08
C SER A 152 9.60 7.12 23.51
N LEU A 153 9.25 6.17 24.39
CA LEU A 153 8.64 4.90 24.01
C LEU A 153 7.28 5.11 23.34
N LEU A 154 6.41 5.93 23.92
CA LEU A 154 5.09 6.24 23.38
C LEU A 154 5.19 6.93 22.00
N CYS A 155 6.12 7.88 21.86
CA CYS A 155 6.39 8.58 20.61
C CYS A 155 6.83 7.61 19.51
N ALA A 156 7.83 6.76 19.80
CA ALA A 156 8.32 5.76 18.86
C ALA A 156 7.24 4.75 18.46
N ALA A 157 6.42 4.30 19.43
CA ALA A 157 5.31 3.39 19.16
C ALA A 157 4.27 4.01 18.21
N ARG A 158 3.92 5.28 18.42
CA ARG A 158 3.00 6.03 17.55
C ARG A 158 3.57 6.25 16.15
N LEU A 159 4.84 6.63 16.03
CA LEU A 159 5.52 6.75 14.73
C LEU A 159 5.51 5.44 13.95
N SER A 160 5.78 4.34 14.66
CA SER A 160 5.77 2.99 14.08
C SER A 160 4.37 2.58 13.65
N ALA A 161 3.35 2.86 14.46
CA ALA A 161 1.95 2.63 14.11
C ALA A 161 1.54 3.46 12.87
N GLN A 162 1.93 4.73 12.79
CA GLN A 162 1.67 5.56 11.61
C GLN A 162 2.39 5.04 10.37
N SER A 163 3.66 4.67 10.49
CA SER A 163 4.45 4.06 9.39
C SER A 163 3.79 2.79 8.87
N MET A 164 3.39 1.89 9.75
CA MET A 164 2.72 0.63 9.38
C MET A 164 1.30 0.86 8.83
N THR A 165 0.58 1.87 9.32
CA THR A 165 -0.74 2.23 8.78
C THR A 165 -0.63 2.74 7.35
N ARG A 166 0.34 3.64 7.07
CA ARG A 166 0.64 4.10 5.71
C ARG A 166 1.07 2.95 4.80
N ALA A 167 1.91 2.05 5.33
CA ALA A 167 2.32 0.85 4.62
C ALA A 167 1.14 -0.06 4.23
N ALA A 168 0.21 -0.29 5.15
CA ALA A 168 -0.97 -1.11 4.93
C ALA A 168 -1.93 -0.46 3.92
N ALA A 169 -2.15 0.86 4.02
CA ALA A 169 -2.97 1.59 3.06
C ALA A 169 -2.39 1.52 1.64
N ALA A 170 -1.08 1.75 1.48
CA ALA A 170 -0.41 1.62 0.19
C ALA A 170 -0.49 0.20 -0.37
N ALA A 171 -0.29 -0.82 0.46
CA ALA A 171 -0.39 -2.23 0.04
C ALA A 171 -1.81 -2.60 -0.44
N ARG A 172 -2.85 -2.07 0.22
CA ARG A 172 -4.25 -2.26 -0.24
C ARG A 172 -4.49 -1.59 -1.59
N ALA A 173 -4.07 -0.34 -1.75
CA ALA A 173 -4.21 0.38 -3.02
C ALA A 173 -3.48 -0.33 -4.18
N ASP A 174 -2.28 -0.86 -3.92
CA ASP A 174 -1.53 -1.64 -4.92
C ASP A 174 -2.21 -2.97 -5.24
N ALA A 175 -2.77 -3.66 -4.26
CA ALA A 175 -3.54 -4.89 -4.47
C ALA A 175 -4.79 -4.65 -5.32
N ASP A 176 -5.53 -3.57 -5.04
CA ASP A 176 -6.71 -3.18 -5.81
C ASP A 176 -6.36 -2.82 -7.25
N ARG A 177 -5.24 -2.10 -7.47
CA ARG A 177 -4.73 -1.81 -8.83
C ARG A 177 -4.43 -3.09 -9.59
N LYS A 178 -3.68 -4.02 -8.99
CA LYS A 178 -3.32 -5.31 -9.60
C LYS A 178 -4.56 -6.17 -9.88
N ALA A 179 -5.55 -6.15 -8.99
CA ALA A 179 -6.81 -6.88 -9.20
C ALA A 179 -7.57 -6.34 -10.43
N LYS A 180 -7.66 -5.01 -10.58
CA LYS A 180 -8.29 -4.37 -11.75
C LYS A 180 -7.54 -4.68 -13.05
N GLU A 181 -6.21 -4.63 -13.04
CA GLU A 181 -5.38 -4.99 -14.19
C GLU A 181 -5.55 -6.46 -14.59
N ALA A 182 -5.54 -7.37 -13.62
CA ALA A 182 -5.76 -8.80 -13.86
C ALA A 182 -7.16 -9.08 -14.41
N ALA A 183 -8.20 -8.41 -13.89
CA ALA A 183 -9.55 -8.52 -14.41
C ALA A 183 -9.67 -8.02 -15.86
N ALA A 184 -9.06 -6.86 -16.17
CA ALA A 184 -9.02 -6.32 -17.52
C ALA A 184 -8.26 -7.25 -18.50
N ALA A 185 -7.14 -7.82 -18.07
CA ALA A 185 -6.37 -8.79 -18.86
C ALA A 185 -7.19 -10.06 -19.15
N ARG A 186 -7.89 -10.60 -18.13
CA ARG A 186 -8.79 -11.76 -18.31
C ARG A 186 -9.94 -11.45 -19.27
N LYS A 187 -10.54 -10.26 -19.17
CA LYS A 187 -11.60 -9.83 -20.10
C LYS A 187 -11.08 -9.81 -21.55
N ARG A 188 -9.94 -9.17 -21.80
CA ARG A 188 -9.32 -9.13 -23.14
C ARG A 188 -9.00 -10.52 -23.66
N ALA A 189 -8.47 -11.40 -22.81
CA ALA A 189 -8.18 -12.78 -23.20
C ALA A 189 -9.45 -13.56 -23.60
N ARG A 190 -10.55 -13.39 -22.86
CA ARG A 190 -11.85 -13.98 -23.20
C ARG A 190 -12.35 -13.46 -24.55
N GLU A 191 -12.31 -12.15 -24.78
CA GLU A 191 -12.72 -11.55 -26.05
C GLU A 191 -11.91 -12.07 -27.24
N MET A 192 -10.59 -12.29 -27.07
CA MET A 192 -9.75 -12.89 -28.11
C MET A 192 -10.14 -14.35 -28.39
N LEU A 193 -10.41 -15.14 -27.35
CA LEU A 193 -10.83 -16.53 -27.50
C LEU A 193 -12.20 -16.64 -28.19
N GLU A 194 -13.14 -15.74 -27.88
CA GLU A 194 -14.45 -15.66 -28.54
C GLU A 194 -14.31 -15.37 -30.05
N ARG A 195 -13.41 -14.45 -30.42
CA ARG A 195 -13.11 -14.16 -31.83
C ARG A 195 -12.52 -15.36 -32.56
N VAL A 196 -11.58 -16.07 -31.94
CA VAL A 196 -10.98 -17.30 -32.53
C VAL A 196 -12.03 -18.39 -32.70
N ALA A 197 -12.91 -18.59 -31.71
CA ALA A 197 -13.99 -19.57 -31.80
C ALA A 197 -14.99 -19.24 -32.92
N ALA A 198 -15.34 -17.96 -33.09
CA ALA A 198 -16.20 -17.50 -34.18
C ALA A 198 -15.57 -17.76 -35.56
N VAL A 199 -14.28 -17.46 -35.71
CA VAL A 199 -13.52 -17.74 -36.94
C VAL A 199 -13.48 -19.24 -37.22
N ALA A 200 -13.17 -20.07 -36.23
CA ALA A 200 -13.15 -21.53 -36.35
C ALA A 200 -14.51 -22.11 -36.77
N LYS A 201 -15.62 -21.57 -36.24
CA LYS A 201 -16.97 -21.95 -36.66
C LYS A 201 -17.21 -21.61 -38.14
N SER A 202 -16.81 -20.40 -38.57
CA SER A 202 -16.96 -19.98 -39.97
C SER A 202 -16.19 -20.84 -40.97
N PHE A 203 -15.02 -21.40 -40.58
CA PHE A 203 -14.28 -22.35 -41.41
C PHE A 203 -15.01 -23.70 -41.54
N ARG A 204 -15.53 -24.22 -40.43
CA ARG A 204 -16.30 -25.49 -40.43
C ARG A 204 -17.59 -25.40 -41.24
N ASP A 205 -18.24 -24.24 -41.25
CA ASP A 205 -19.46 -24.03 -42.04
C ASP A 205 -19.13 -23.98 -43.55
N LYS A 206 -18.02 -23.36 -43.95
CA LYS A 206 -17.56 -23.33 -45.35
C LYS A 206 -17.15 -24.70 -45.90
N ASP A 207 -16.61 -25.59 -45.06
CA ASP A 207 -16.22 -26.94 -45.49
C ASP A 207 -17.47 -27.80 -45.78
N LYS A 208 -18.54 -27.66 -44.98
CA LYS A 208 -19.82 -28.37 -45.21
C LYS A 208 -20.51 -27.97 -46.51
N ASP A 209 -20.41 -26.70 -46.91
CA ASP A 209 -21.01 -26.22 -48.16
C ASP A 209 -20.34 -26.80 -49.41
N LYS A 210 -19.05 -27.16 -49.32
CA LYS A 210 -18.32 -27.79 -50.44
C LYS A 210 -18.74 -29.24 -50.64
N ASP A 211 -18.86 -30.02 -49.55
CA ASP A 211 -19.28 -31.42 -49.60
C ASP A 211 -20.67 -31.59 -50.23
N HIS A 212 -21.55 -30.60 -50.07
CA HIS A 212 -22.91 -30.67 -50.61
C HIS A 212 -23.00 -30.35 -52.12
N LYS A 213 -21.97 -29.71 -52.69
CA LYS A 213 -21.96 -29.26 -54.09
C LYS A 213 -21.32 -30.25 -55.07
N ASP A 214 -20.51 -31.18 -54.55
CA ASP A 214 -19.90 -32.26 -55.34
C ASP A 214 -20.78 -33.52 -55.44
N GLN A 215 -21.98 -33.53 -54.82
CA GLN A 215 -23.01 -34.54 -55.11
C GLN A 215 -23.80 -34.15 -56.37
N ASP A 216 -23.15 -34.25 -57.54
CA ASP A 216 -23.87 -34.35 -58.82
C ASP A 216 -24.50 -35.75 -58.93
N PRO A 217 -25.83 -35.88 -59.08
CA PRO A 217 -26.51 -37.17 -59.22
C PRO A 217 -26.31 -37.74 -60.63
N ARG A 218 -25.08 -38.09 -61.01
CA ARG A 218 -24.82 -38.85 -62.23
C ARG A 218 -23.77 -39.93 -62.01
N GLU A 219 -24.31 -41.14 -61.90
CA GLU A 219 -23.86 -42.39 -62.53
C GLU A 219 -23.82 -43.54 -61.50
N LYS A 220 -24.96 -44.24 -61.40
CA LYS A 220 -25.02 -45.60 -60.87
C LYS A 220 -24.10 -46.47 -61.73
N LYS A 221 -22.97 -46.90 -61.18
CA LYS A 221 -22.22 -48.05 -61.69
C LYS A 221 -21.96 -48.99 -60.55
N ASP A 222 -22.51 -50.19 -60.67
CA ASP A 222 -22.17 -51.34 -59.83
C ASP A 222 -20.65 -51.58 -59.92
N PRO A 223 -20.01 -51.88 -58.78
CA PRO A 223 -19.15 -53.04 -58.82
C PRO A 223 -19.34 -53.91 -57.58
N SER A 224 -19.75 -55.14 -57.87
CA SER A 224 -19.44 -56.32 -57.09
C SER A 224 -18.00 -56.32 -56.59
N GLU A 225 -17.86 -56.64 -55.31
CA GLU A 225 -16.84 -57.58 -54.81
C GLU A 225 -15.36 -57.21 -55.01
N VAL A 226 -14.73 -56.54 -54.02
CA VAL A 226 -13.43 -56.99 -53.50
C VAL A 226 -13.35 -56.73 -51.99
N ARG A 227 -13.34 -57.84 -51.27
CA ARG A 227 -13.06 -58.01 -49.85
C ARG A 227 -11.56 -57.76 -49.59
N GLY A 228 -11.22 -56.64 -48.95
CA GLY A 228 -9.85 -56.32 -48.54
C GLY A 228 -9.79 -55.68 -47.16
N LYS A 229 -9.62 -56.52 -46.12
CA LYS A 229 -9.40 -56.10 -44.74
C LYS A 229 -8.05 -55.37 -44.63
N ALA A 230 -8.05 -54.05 -44.43
CA ALA A 230 -6.88 -53.32 -43.93
C ALA A 230 -7.25 -52.62 -42.61
N LYS A 231 -6.87 -53.28 -41.52
CA LYS A 231 -7.00 -52.85 -40.13
C LYS A 231 -5.89 -51.83 -39.82
N TRP A 232 -6.14 -50.56 -40.07
CA TRP A 232 -5.29 -49.48 -39.54
C TRP A 232 -5.88 -48.97 -38.24
N GLY A 233 -5.50 -49.64 -37.15
CA GLY A 233 -5.73 -49.16 -35.79
C GLY A 233 -4.69 -48.11 -35.44
N LEU A 234 -5.03 -46.83 -35.62
CA LEU A 234 -4.39 -45.74 -34.90
C LEU A 234 -5.31 -45.33 -33.74
N GLY A 235 -5.25 -46.15 -32.69
CA GLY A 235 -5.79 -45.77 -31.39
C GLY A 235 -4.96 -44.62 -30.85
N VAL A 236 -5.53 -43.40 -30.89
CA VAL A 236 -5.06 -42.32 -30.04
C VAL A 236 -5.47 -42.71 -28.61
N PRO A 237 -4.52 -42.97 -27.69
CA PRO A 237 -4.86 -43.28 -26.32
C PRO A 237 -5.52 -42.05 -25.70
N VAL A 238 -6.84 -42.13 -25.50
CA VAL A 238 -7.57 -41.25 -24.57
C VAL A 238 -7.09 -41.62 -23.17
N GLY A 239 -5.98 -41.01 -22.77
CA GLY A 239 -5.46 -41.14 -21.42
C GLY A 239 -6.48 -40.65 -20.39
N PRO A 240 -6.54 -41.24 -19.19
CA PRO A 240 -7.51 -40.90 -18.14
C PRO A 240 -7.38 -39.49 -17.53
N GLY A 241 -6.65 -38.57 -18.17
CA GLY A 241 -6.40 -37.19 -17.71
C GLY A 241 -7.60 -36.24 -17.78
N GLY A 242 -8.75 -36.67 -18.34
CA GLY A 242 -9.96 -35.85 -18.42
C GLY A 242 -10.57 -35.50 -17.06
N ARG A 243 -10.40 -36.35 -16.03
CA ARG A 243 -10.93 -36.06 -14.68
C ARG A 243 -10.08 -35.08 -13.88
N GLU A 244 -8.81 -34.91 -14.24
CA GLU A 244 -7.91 -34.01 -13.52
C GLU A 244 -8.09 -32.56 -14.00
N ARG A 245 -8.37 -32.35 -15.29
CA ARG A 245 -8.68 -31.03 -15.85
C ARG A 245 -9.93 -30.40 -15.22
N ASP A 246 -10.95 -31.21 -14.91
CA ASP A 246 -12.14 -30.77 -14.18
C ASP A 246 -11.88 -30.50 -12.68
N LYS A 247 -10.89 -31.17 -12.08
CA LYS A 247 -10.42 -30.84 -10.71
C LYS A 247 -9.74 -29.48 -10.65
N TRP A 248 -8.96 -29.12 -11.67
CA TRP A 248 -8.32 -27.79 -11.74
C TRP A 248 -9.31 -26.66 -12.03
N MET A 249 -10.42 -26.93 -12.75
CA MET A 249 -11.48 -25.94 -12.99
C MET A 249 -12.34 -25.69 -11.74
N ARG A 250 -12.59 -26.71 -10.90
CA ARG A 250 -13.31 -26.54 -9.62
C ARG A 250 -12.52 -25.81 -8.54
N LEU A 251 -11.18 -25.81 -8.60
CA LEU A 251 -10.35 -25.00 -7.69
C LEU A 251 -10.42 -23.49 -7.98
N TYR A 252 -10.91 -23.09 -9.16
CA TYR A 252 -11.15 -21.68 -9.51
C TYR A 252 -12.58 -21.21 -9.27
N GLU A 253 -13.53 -22.11 -8.95
CA GLU A 253 -14.74 -21.76 -8.19
C GLU A 253 -14.39 -21.69 -6.70
N MET A 254 -13.43 -20.84 -6.33
CA MET A 254 -13.39 -20.37 -4.96
C MET A 254 -14.63 -19.50 -4.75
N PRO A 255 -15.49 -19.80 -3.77
CA PRO A 255 -16.51 -18.87 -3.32
C PRO A 255 -15.80 -17.54 -3.03
N THR A 256 -16.27 -16.46 -3.65
CA THR A 256 -15.88 -15.11 -3.24
C THR A 256 -16.15 -15.03 -1.72
N PRO A 257 -15.15 -14.77 -0.86
CA PRO A 257 -15.36 -14.73 0.60
C PRO A 257 -16.10 -13.46 1.06
N PHE A 258 -16.88 -12.85 0.17
CA PHE A 258 -17.67 -11.66 0.42
C PHE A 258 -19.08 -11.90 -0.09
N HIS A 259 -19.85 -12.76 0.57
CA HIS A 259 -21.30 -12.61 0.71
C HIS A 259 -21.71 -13.37 1.99
N ASN A 260 -22.36 -12.65 2.90
CA ASN A 260 -22.90 -13.08 4.20
C ASN A 260 -21.95 -13.18 5.40
N SER A 261 -21.52 -12.01 5.89
CA SER A 261 -21.17 -11.81 7.31
C SER A 261 -22.13 -10.83 7.98
N ASP A 262 -23.44 -11.09 7.87
CA ASP A 262 -24.50 -10.42 8.65
C ASP A 262 -25.07 -11.33 9.74
N LYS A 263 -24.24 -12.22 10.31
CA LYS A 263 -24.57 -12.87 11.58
C LYS A 263 -23.90 -12.10 12.72
N PRO A 264 -24.66 -11.36 13.54
CA PRO A 264 -24.09 -10.66 14.68
C PRO A 264 -23.55 -11.68 15.69
N LEU A 265 -22.33 -11.41 16.19
CA LEU A 265 -21.74 -12.16 17.30
C LEU A 265 -22.63 -11.98 18.55
N PRO A 266 -22.86 -13.06 19.34
CA PRO A 266 -23.57 -12.94 20.61
C PRO A 266 -22.70 -12.11 21.56
N GLY A 267 -23.06 -10.84 21.78
CA GLY A 267 -22.38 -9.95 22.73
C GLY A 267 -22.09 -8.52 22.25
N SER A 268 -22.45 -8.12 21.04
CA SER A 268 -22.33 -6.72 20.63
C SER A 268 -23.39 -5.85 21.33
N LEU A 269 -22.93 -4.81 22.02
CA LEU A 269 -23.70 -3.71 22.61
C LEU A 269 -24.80 -3.20 21.64
N PRO A 270 -25.97 -2.79 22.16
CA PRO A 270 -27.09 -2.34 21.34
C PRO A 270 -26.67 -1.16 20.45
N LYS A 271 -26.87 -1.34 19.15
CA LYS A 271 -26.70 -0.31 18.13
C LYS A 271 -27.62 0.87 18.48
N PRO A 272 -27.11 2.12 18.56
CA PRO A 272 -27.96 3.28 18.80
C PRO A 272 -29.03 3.37 17.70
N PRO A 273 -30.25 3.84 18.02
CA PRO A 273 -31.33 3.94 17.06
C PRO A 273 -30.89 4.81 15.89
N ALA A 274 -31.09 4.29 14.67
CA ALA A 274 -30.82 5.00 13.44
C ALA A 274 -31.61 6.31 13.45
N ALA A 275 -30.90 7.43 13.58
CA ALA A 275 -31.44 8.73 13.25
C ALA A 275 -31.87 8.67 11.78
N LYS A 276 -33.18 8.74 11.54
CA LYS A 276 -33.75 8.94 10.22
C LYS A 276 -33.21 10.27 9.73
N PHE A 277 -32.23 10.22 8.83
CA PHE A 277 -31.82 11.38 8.07
C PHE A 277 -32.87 11.53 6.97
N GLU A 278 -33.91 12.32 7.27
CA GLU A 278 -34.86 12.83 6.29
C GLU A 278 -34.06 13.62 5.25
N GLN A 279 -34.04 13.10 4.03
CA GLN A 279 -33.40 13.72 2.88
C GLN A 279 -34.50 14.53 2.19
N ASP A 280 -34.72 15.76 2.68
CA ASP A 280 -35.60 16.71 2.01
C ASP A 280 -34.95 17.19 0.71
N ASP A 281 -35.60 16.82 -0.40
CA ASP A 281 -35.34 17.30 -1.76
C ASP A 281 -35.60 18.83 -1.85
N ALA A 282 -34.59 19.64 -1.50
CA ALA A 282 -34.59 21.07 -1.78
C ALA A 282 -34.07 21.34 -3.20
N LYS A 283 -35.00 21.29 -4.15
CA LYS A 283 -34.83 21.76 -5.53
C LYS A 283 -35.05 23.27 -5.56
N ASP A 284 -34.01 24.05 -5.26
CA ASP A 284 -34.04 25.51 -5.49
C ASP A 284 -32.86 25.97 -6.35
N THR A 285 -33.19 26.17 -7.62
CA THR A 285 -32.45 26.98 -8.58
C THR A 285 -32.48 28.44 -8.14
N VAL A 286 -31.38 28.94 -7.56
CA VAL A 286 -31.17 30.38 -7.38
C VAL A 286 -30.04 30.83 -8.30
N ALA A 287 -30.44 31.63 -9.29
CA ALA A 287 -29.57 32.34 -10.21
C ALA A 287 -28.53 33.18 -9.45
N ARG A 288 -27.25 32.88 -9.65
CA ARG A 288 -26.15 33.75 -9.21
C ARG A 288 -26.01 34.93 -10.17
N LYS A 289 -26.40 36.10 -9.68
CA LYS A 289 -26.11 37.42 -10.23
C LYS A 289 -24.61 37.73 -10.08
N PRO A 290 -23.91 38.26 -11.09
CA PRO A 290 -22.50 38.63 -10.96
C PRO A 290 -22.34 39.89 -10.09
N SER A 291 -21.58 39.77 -8.99
CA SER A 291 -21.19 40.90 -8.15
C SER A 291 -20.15 41.77 -8.85
N ALA A 292 -20.43 43.07 -8.80
CA ALA A 292 -19.63 44.15 -9.35
C ALA A 292 -18.23 44.24 -8.71
N VAL A 293 -17.26 44.53 -9.57
CA VAL A 293 -15.92 44.99 -9.26
C VAL A 293 -16.01 46.37 -8.58
N LEU A 294 -15.43 46.52 -7.38
CA LEU A 294 -15.23 47.83 -6.75
C LEU A 294 -13.82 48.35 -7.08
N PRO A 295 -13.66 49.65 -7.40
CA PRO A 295 -12.36 50.26 -7.67
C PRO A 295 -11.60 50.59 -6.38
N SER A 296 -10.30 50.31 -6.40
CA SER A 296 -9.33 50.73 -5.39
C SER A 296 -9.13 52.25 -5.40
N SER A 297 -9.55 52.91 -4.33
CA SER A 297 -9.28 54.32 -4.06
C SER A 297 -7.84 54.52 -3.59
N GLY A 298 -7.13 55.44 -4.25
CA GLY A 298 -5.75 55.79 -3.95
C GLY A 298 -5.54 56.54 -2.64
N THR A 299 -4.34 56.36 -2.07
CA THR A 299 -3.81 57.15 -0.97
C THR A 299 -2.83 58.18 -1.52
N LYS A 300 -3.22 59.45 -1.43
CA LYS A 300 -2.34 60.63 -1.54
C LYS A 300 -1.46 60.71 -0.28
N GLY A 301 -0.21 61.11 -0.48
CA GLY A 301 0.80 61.18 0.56
C GLY A 301 0.75 62.42 1.46
N THR A 302 1.76 62.48 2.33
CA THR A 302 2.20 63.67 3.05
C THR A 302 3.73 63.65 3.12
N PRO A 303 4.43 64.73 2.75
CA PRO A 303 5.82 64.94 3.13
C PRO A 303 5.85 65.59 4.52
N SER A 304 6.82 65.18 5.35
CA SER A 304 7.17 65.91 6.57
C SER A 304 8.63 66.33 6.47
N SER A 305 8.82 67.57 6.89
CA SER A 305 9.98 68.44 6.86
C SER A 305 11.22 67.90 7.58
#